data_AF-A0A6A7BXS5-F1
#
_entry.id   AF-A0A6A7BXS5-F1
#
_cell.length_a   1.000
_cell.length_b   1.000
_cell.length_c   1.000
_cell.angle_alpha   90.00
_cell.angle_beta   90.00
_cell.angle_gamma   90.00
#
_symmetry.space_group_name_H-M   'P 1'
#
loop_
_entity.id
_entity.type
_entity.pdbx_description
1 polymer ?
#
loop_
_entity_poly.entity_id
_entity_poly.type
_entity_poly.pdbx_seq_one_letter_code
_entity_poly.pdbx_strand_id
1 'polypeptide(L)'
;VLAGDFLQPPPIAEKEMVAKFAFKAATWGAAIQRAVVLRKVLRQTGQGLAIMLNVVREANTSPETKKALRGLSRGVDCGDGPEPTLLFPTRDVVDWVNGKCMNALPSNTVSYET
;
A
#
# COMPACT_ATOMS: atom_id res chain seq x y z
N VAL A 1 -11.11 -2.30 -20.72
CA VAL A 1 -11.67 -2.40 -19.35
C VAL A 1 -10.63 -1.82 -18.39
N LEU A 2 -11.03 -0.93 -17.49
CA LEU A 2 -10.15 -0.35 -16.47
C LEU A 2 -10.66 -0.75 -15.08
N ALA A 3 -9.75 -0.92 -14.12
CA ALA A 3 -10.06 -1.17 -12.72
C ALA A 3 -9.04 -0.46 -11.83
N GLY A 4 -9.47 0.02 -10.67
CA GLY A 4 -8.61 0.72 -9.73
C GLY A 4 -9.39 1.46 -8.67
N ASP A 5 -8.67 2.18 -7.82
CA ASP A 5 -9.22 3.00 -6.74
C ASP A 5 -8.45 4.32 -6.68
N PHE A 6 -9.12 5.42 -7.00
CA PHE A 6 -8.48 6.74 -7.04
C PHE A 6 -8.11 7.32 -5.67
N LEU A 7 -8.52 6.65 -4.58
CA LEU A 7 -8.11 7.00 -3.21
C LEU A 7 -6.85 6.24 -2.74
N GLN A 8 -6.25 5.43 -3.60
CA GLN A 8 -4.97 4.76 -3.39
C GLN A 8 -3.82 5.62 -3.99
N PRO A 9 -2.57 5.13 -4.16
CA PRO A 9 -1.47 5.98 -4.61
C PRO A 9 -1.81 6.81 -5.86
N PRO A 10 -1.53 8.13 -5.84
CA PRO A 10 -1.77 9.00 -6.97
C PRO A 10 -0.81 8.69 -8.12
N PRO A 11 -1.05 9.23 -9.33
CA PRO A 11 -0.09 9.13 -10.42
C PRO A 11 1.24 9.78 -10.04
N ILE A 12 2.34 9.13 -10.41
CA ILE A 12 3.69 9.66 -10.23
C ILE A 12 3.98 10.62 -11.39
N ALA A 13 4.40 11.83 -11.07
CA ALA A 13 4.87 12.78 -12.08
C ALA A 13 6.33 12.49 -12.45
N GLU A 14 6.65 12.60 -13.74
CA GLU A 14 8.04 12.79 -14.18
C GLU A 14 8.52 14.20 -13.75
N LYS A 15 9.85 14.39 -13.66
CA LYS A 15 10.42 15.67 -13.18
C LYS A 15 9.82 16.85 -13.95
N GLU A 16 9.45 17.90 -13.21
CA GLU A 16 8.85 19.16 -13.68
C GLU A 16 7.40 19.09 -14.20
N MET A 17 6.77 17.91 -14.24
CA MET A 17 5.37 17.76 -14.66
C MET A 17 4.42 17.73 -13.47
N VAL A 18 3.17 18.19 -13.68
CA VAL A 18 2.07 17.97 -12.74
C VAL A 18 1.26 16.77 -13.21
N ALA A 19 1.34 15.66 -12.47
CA ALA A 19 0.51 14.49 -12.75
C ALA A 19 -0.97 14.80 -12.47
N LYS A 20 -1.85 14.40 -13.40
CA LYS A 20 -3.30 14.50 -13.26
C LYS A 20 -3.89 13.09 -13.17
N PHE A 21 -4.93 12.92 -12.35
CA PHE A 21 -5.68 11.67 -12.33
C PHE A 21 -6.28 11.35 -13.70
N ALA A 22 -6.37 10.07 -14.04
CA ALA A 22 -6.88 9.61 -15.33
C ALA A 22 -8.31 10.13 -15.63
N PHE A 23 -9.17 10.23 -14.61
CA PHE A 23 -10.53 10.77 -14.76
C PHE A 23 -10.59 12.26 -15.12
N LYS A 24 -9.45 12.98 -15.09
CA LYS A 24 -9.35 14.38 -15.56
C LYS A 24 -9.06 14.51 -17.05
N ALA A 25 -8.83 13.41 -17.79
CA ALA A 25 -8.61 13.46 -19.23
C ALA A 25 -9.89 13.88 -19.97
N ALA A 26 -9.77 14.73 -20.99
CA ALA A 26 -10.92 15.19 -21.78
C ALA A 26 -11.69 14.04 -22.45
N THR A 27 -10.98 12.95 -22.78
CA THR A 27 -11.53 11.74 -23.40
C THR A 27 -12.17 10.77 -22.40
N TRP A 28 -12.02 10.98 -21.09
CA TRP A 28 -12.48 10.02 -20.08
C TRP A 28 -13.98 9.73 -20.20
N GLY A 29 -14.81 10.77 -20.34
CA GLY A 29 -16.26 10.60 -20.46
C GLY A 29 -16.71 9.88 -21.73
N ALA A 30 -15.97 10.04 -22.83
CA ALA A 30 -16.25 9.33 -24.08
C ALA A 30 -15.80 7.87 -24.02
N ALA A 31 -14.69 7.59 -23.33
CA ALA A 31 -14.10 6.25 -23.21
C ALA A 31 -14.77 5.38 -22.13
N ILE A 32 -15.18 5.98 -21.00
CA ILE A 32 -15.72 5.28 -19.84
C ILE A 32 -17.22 5.56 -19.72
N GLN A 33 -18.01 4.77 -20.43
CA GLN A 33 -19.47 4.93 -20.49
C GLN A 33 -20.20 4.28 -19.31
N ARG A 34 -19.55 3.37 -18.58
CA ARG A 34 -20.13 2.66 -17.42
C ARG A 34 -19.10 2.58 -16.31
N ALA A 35 -19.55 2.86 -15.09
CA ALA A 35 -18.76 2.71 -13.87
C ALA A 35 -19.52 1.80 -12.89
N VAL A 36 -18.81 0.83 -12.31
CA VAL A 36 -19.37 -0.09 -11.31
C VAL A 36 -18.53 0.03 -10.05
N VAL A 37 -19.19 0.17 -8.90
CA VAL A 37 -18.53 0.25 -7.60
C VAL A 37 -18.72 -1.06 -6.83
N LEU A 38 -17.62 -1.72 -6.50
CA LEU A 38 -17.62 -2.89 -5.62
C LEU A 38 -17.63 -2.42 -4.16
N ARG A 39 -18.57 -2.92 -3.36
CA ARG A 39 -18.76 -2.49 -1.96
C ARG A 39 -18.29 -3.51 -0.92
N LYS A 40 -18.15 -4.78 -1.31
CA LYS A 40 -17.77 -5.86 -0.39
C LYS A 40 -16.25 -6.00 -0.31
N VAL A 41 -15.70 -5.84 0.89
CA VAL A 41 -14.29 -6.13 1.19
C VAL A 41 -14.12 -7.63 1.40
N LEU A 42 -13.19 -8.26 0.68
CA LEU A 42 -12.92 -9.70 0.76
C LEU A 42 -11.57 -10.04 1.40
N ARG A 43 -10.61 -9.10 1.42
CA ARG A 43 -9.25 -9.35 1.92
C ARG A 43 -9.21 -9.48 3.44
N GLN A 44 -9.93 -8.63 4.16
CA GLN A 44 -9.98 -8.63 5.62
C GLN A 44 -11.18 -9.44 6.10
N THR A 45 -10.95 -10.40 7.01
CA THR A 45 -11.99 -11.26 7.58
C THR A 45 -12.79 -10.59 8.71
N GLY A 46 -12.20 -9.60 9.40
CA GLY A 46 -12.82 -8.91 10.52
C GLY A 46 -13.53 -7.60 10.12
N GLN A 47 -14.82 -7.49 10.44
CA GLN A 47 -15.65 -6.31 10.12
C GLN A 47 -15.06 -5.01 10.68
N GLY A 48 -14.49 -5.04 11.90
CA GLY A 48 -13.88 -3.86 12.51
C GLY A 48 -12.66 -3.33 11.75
N LEU A 49 -11.78 -4.24 11.29
CA LEU A 49 -10.60 -3.86 10.50
C LEU A 49 -11.00 -3.32 9.12
N ALA A 50 -11.99 -3.94 8.46
CA ALA A 50 -12.49 -3.44 7.17
C ALA A 50 -13.09 -2.03 7.28
N ILE A 51 -13.88 -1.77 8.33
CA ILE A 51 -14.43 -0.44 8.62
C ILE A 51 -13.29 0.55 8.86
N MET A 52 -12.32 0.21 9.71
CA MET A 52 -11.19 1.07 10.02
C MET A 52 -10.38 1.45 8.77
N LEU A 53 -10.10 0.49 7.88
CA LEU A 53 -9.37 0.73 6.64
C LEU A 53 -10.16 1.61 5.66
N ASN A 54 -11.49 1.48 5.59
CA ASN A 54 -12.32 2.36 4.77
C ASN A 54 -12.31 3.80 5.29
N VAL A 55 -12.33 3.98 6.62
CA VAL A 55 -12.20 5.31 7.25
C VAL A 55 -10.86 5.97 6.92
N VAL A 56 -9.77 5.19 6.89
CA VAL A 56 -8.45 5.67 6.45
C VAL A 56 -8.47 6.03 4.96
N ARG A 57 -9.04 5.18 4.10
CA ARG A 57 -9.18 5.41 2.66
C ARG A 57 -9.92 6.72 2.34
N GLU A 58 -10.95 7.06 3.12
CA GLU A 58 -11.74 8.29 2.94
C GLU A 58 -11.13 9.51 3.65
N ALA A 59 -9.94 9.37 4.24
CA ALA A 59 -9.26 10.42 5.03
C ALA A 59 -10.09 10.97 6.22
N ASN A 60 -11.07 10.21 6.70
CA ASN A 60 -11.96 10.61 7.81
C ASN A 60 -11.51 10.03 9.16
N THR A 61 -10.21 10.07 9.45
CA THR A 61 -9.62 9.28 10.54
C THR A 61 -10.07 9.73 11.93
N SER A 62 -10.98 8.95 12.54
CA SER A 62 -11.51 9.20 13.88
C SER A 62 -10.48 8.99 15.00
N PRO A 63 -10.66 9.57 16.20
CA PRO A 63 -9.79 9.33 17.35
C PRO A 63 -9.65 7.84 17.70
N GLU A 64 -10.73 7.06 17.55
CA GLU A 64 -10.77 5.62 17.80
C GLU A 64 -9.88 4.86 16.81
N THR A 65 -9.98 5.23 15.52
CA THR A 65 -9.12 4.67 14.46
C THR A 65 -7.65 4.96 14.74
N LYS A 66 -7.31 6.19 15.13
CA LYS A 66 -5.93 6.56 15.49
C LYS A 66 -5.44 5.78 16.71
N LYS A 67 -6.29 5.59 17.72
CA LYS A 67 -5.96 4.78 18.91
C LYS A 67 -5.71 3.32 18.54
N ALA A 68 -6.57 2.74 17.71
CA ALA A 68 -6.41 1.36 17.24
C ALA A 68 -5.10 1.18 16.45
N LEU A 69 -4.80 2.07 15.50
CA LEU A 69 -3.55 2.02 14.73
C LEU A 69 -2.31 2.17 15.60
N ARG A 70 -2.30 3.07 16.59
CA ARG A 70 -1.18 3.19 17.56
C ARG A 70 -0.99 1.92 18.39
N GLY A 71 -2.08 1.23 18.74
CA GLY A 71 -1.99 -0.07 19.42
C GLY A 71 -1.29 -1.14 18.57
N LEU A 72 -1.18 -0.95 17.26
CA LEU A 72 -0.50 -1.89 16.37
C LEU A 72 1.03 -1.79 16.40
N SER A 73 1.61 -0.77 17.03
CA SER A 73 3.08 -0.56 17.13
C SER A 73 3.83 -1.59 18.00
N ARG A 74 3.13 -2.57 18.58
CA ARG A 74 3.75 -3.70 19.29
C ARG A 74 4.58 -4.56 18.34
N GLY A 75 5.59 -5.26 18.87
CA GLY A 75 6.34 -6.26 18.10
C GLY A 75 5.41 -7.36 17.56
N VAL A 76 5.70 -7.84 16.35
CA VAL A 76 5.02 -9.01 15.78
C VAL A 76 5.86 -10.23 16.15
N ASP A 77 5.28 -11.14 16.93
CA ASP A 77 5.90 -12.43 17.22
C ASP A 77 5.64 -13.38 16.05
N CYS A 78 6.73 -13.78 15.39
CA CYS A 78 6.70 -14.71 14.26
C CYS A 78 7.15 -16.12 14.67
N GLY A 79 7.53 -16.35 15.93
CA GLY A 79 8.14 -17.61 16.38
C GLY A 79 9.33 -18.00 15.50
N ASP A 80 9.37 -19.25 15.06
CA ASP A 80 10.37 -19.77 14.11
C ASP A 80 10.03 -19.46 12.63
N GLY A 81 8.96 -18.70 12.39
CA GLY A 81 8.52 -18.30 11.05
C GLY A 81 9.34 -17.15 10.45
N PRO A 82 9.16 -16.87 9.15
CA PRO A 82 9.84 -15.75 8.51
C PRO A 82 9.42 -14.42 9.14
N GLU A 83 10.39 -13.52 9.29
CA GLU A 83 10.13 -12.13 9.67
C GLU A 83 9.19 -11.45 8.66
N PRO A 84 8.35 -10.51 9.11
CA PRO A 84 7.39 -9.86 8.24
C PRO A 84 8.08 -8.89 7.27
N THR A 85 7.49 -8.74 6.09
CA THR A 85 7.90 -7.69 5.15
C THR A 85 7.57 -6.31 5.71
N LEU A 86 8.58 -5.44 5.75
CA LEU A 86 8.42 -4.04 6.13
C LEU A 86 8.11 -3.20 4.87
N LEU A 87 7.17 -2.26 5.00
CA LEU A 87 6.77 -1.36 3.92
C LEU A 87 7.30 0.05 4.21
N PHE A 88 8.09 0.60 3.29
CA PHE A 88 8.67 1.93 3.38
C PHE A 88 8.30 2.80 2.17
N PRO A 89 8.24 4.14 2.34
CA PRO A 89 7.83 5.03 1.25
C PRO A 89 8.91 5.27 0.19
N THR A 90 10.19 5.02 0.49
CA THR A 90 11.32 5.31 -0.40
C THR A 90 12.17 4.08 -0.66
N ARG A 91 12.73 3.99 -1.88
CA ARG A 91 13.62 2.89 -2.29
C ARG A 91 14.89 2.85 -1.45
N ASP A 92 15.50 4.00 -1.16
CA ASP A 92 16.73 4.07 -0.37
C ASP A 92 16.60 3.38 1.00
N VAL A 93 15.44 3.53 1.66
CA VAL A 93 15.18 2.86 2.95
C VAL A 93 14.94 1.37 2.74
N VAL A 94 14.21 0.98 1.69
CA VAL A 94 14.00 -0.43 1.32
C VAL A 94 15.34 -1.12 1.06
N ASP A 95 16.21 -0.52 0.25
CA ASP A 95 17.51 -1.08 -0.13
C ASP A 95 18.43 -1.19 1.08
N TRP A 96 18.43 -0.19 1.96
CA TRP A 96 19.18 -0.23 3.20
C TRP A 96 18.70 -1.36 4.14
N VAL A 97 17.39 -1.49 4.37
CA VAL A 97 16.83 -2.55 5.22
C VAL A 97 17.11 -3.93 4.63
N ASN A 98 16.83 -4.11 3.34
CA ASN A 98 17.05 -5.39 2.66
C ASN A 98 18.54 -5.79 2.67
N GLY A 99 19.44 -4.84 2.40
CA GLY A 99 20.88 -5.08 2.46
C GLY A 99 21.34 -5.45 3.88
N LYS A 100 20.81 -4.77 4.89
CA LYS A 100 21.08 -5.10 6.30
C LYS A 100 20.61 -6.51 6.64
N CYS A 101 19.39 -6.88 6.26
CA CYS A 101 18.83 -8.22 6.52
C CYS A 101 19.60 -9.31 5.76
N MET A 102 19.96 -9.08 4.49
CA MET A 102 20.73 -10.02 3.67
C MET A 102 22.12 -10.28 4.27
N ASN A 103 22.81 -9.23 4.73
CA ASN A 103 24.14 -9.34 5.34
C ASN A 103 24.14 -10.03 6.71
N ALA A 104 22.98 -10.12 7.37
CA ALA A 104 22.82 -10.82 8.64
C ALA A 104 22.63 -12.34 8.45
N LEU A 105 22.40 -12.81 7.22
CA LEU A 105 22.22 -14.24 6.95
C LEU A 105 23.56 -14.97 7.08
N PRO A 106 23.60 -16.17 7.69
CA PRO A 106 24.84 -16.92 7.93
C PRO A 106 25.38 -17.61 6.67
N SER A 107 24.76 -17.43 5.50
CA SER A 107 25.08 -18.14 4.27
C SER A 107 25.90 -17.28 3.30
N ASN A 108 26.57 -17.95 2.37
CA ASN A 108 27.29 -17.28 1.28
C ASN A 108 26.32 -16.57 0.33
N THR A 109 26.74 -15.41 -0.18
CA THR A 109 26.00 -14.68 -1.21
C THR A 109 26.03 -15.44 -2.55
N VAL A 110 24.88 -15.53 -3.20
CA VAL A 110 24.75 -16.04 -4.57
C VAL A 110 24.16 -14.92 -5.42
N SER A 111 24.85 -14.57 -6.51
CA SER A 111 24.40 -13.53 -7.45
C SER A 111 23.77 -14.17 -8.68
N TYR A 112 22.72 -13.53 -9.20
CA TYR A 112 22.03 -13.92 -10.42
C TYR A 112 22.10 -12.74 -11.40
N GLU A 113 22.53 -13.00 -12.63
CA GLU A 113 22.50 -12.02 -13.71
C GLU A 113 21.11 -12.02 -14.38
N THR A 114 20.61 -10.84 -14.73
CA THR A 114 19.33 -10.62 -15.43
C THR A 114 19.55 -10.13 -16.84
#